data_AF-A0A7K0CSH9-F1
#
_entry.id   AF-A0A7K0CSH9-F1
#
_cell.length_a   1.000
_cell.length_b   1.000
_cell.length_c   1.000
_cell.angle_alpha   90.00
_cell.angle_beta   90.00
_cell.angle_gamma   90.00
#
_symmetry.space_group_name_H-M   'P 1'
#
loop_
_entity.id
_entity.type
_entity.pdbx_description
1 polymer ?
#
loop_
_entity_poly.entity_id
_entity_poly.type
_entity_poly.pdbx_seq_one_letter_code
_entity_poly.pdbx_strand_id
1 'polypeptide(L)'
;MTRPAPTAPPAARTDESFRLAADRDEIAHLVCCRDISWRTAFCGAGDQDVINMAAEVICTMCLEAVEAMSPGWRTTSGTTCPVDGCACPDEHEIDLRIARETDAG
;
A
#
# COMPACT_ATOMS: atom_id res chain seq x y z
N MET A 1 -47.90 -0.75 -4.73
CA MET A 1 -46.65 -0.41 -5.45
C MET A 1 -45.75 0.29 -4.46
N THR A 2 -44.80 -0.42 -3.84
CA THR A 2 -43.96 0.12 -2.75
C THR A 2 -42.68 0.67 -3.35
N ARG A 3 -42.42 1.96 -3.13
CA ARG A 3 -41.22 2.67 -3.61
C ARG A 3 -39.99 2.10 -2.88
N PRO A 4 -38.91 1.69 -3.55
CA PRO A 4 -37.69 1.28 -2.87
C PRO A 4 -37.11 2.46 -2.08
N ALA A 5 -36.64 2.17 -0.87
CA ALA A 5 -35.97 3.14 -0.02
C ALA A 5 -34.70 3.66 -0.73
N PRO A 6 -34.34 4.95 -0.56
CA PRO A 6 -33.08 5.46 -1.09
C PRO A 6 -31.93 4.70 -0.42
N THR A 7 -31.13 4.01 -1.24
CA THR A 7 -29.85 3.44 -0.83
C THR A 7 -29.04 4.57 -0.22
N ALA A 8 -28.73 4.47 1.07
CA ALA A 8 -27.84 5.43 1.71
C ALA A 8 -26.54 5.49 0.90
N PRO A 9 -25.99 6.69 0.61
CA PRO A 9 -24.67 6.77 0.01
C PRO A 9 -23.69 6.00 0.91
N PRO A 10 -22.70 5.28 0.34
CA PRO A 10 -21.69 4.62 1.14
C PRO A 10 -21.11 5.66 2.09
N ALA A 11 -21.07 5.33 3.38
CA ALA A 11 -20.54 6.22 4.42
C ALA A 11 -19.20 6.76 3.92
N ALA A 12 -19.10 8.07 3.80
CA ALA A 12 -17.82 8.72 3.52
C ALA A 12 -16.90 8.32 4.66
N ARG A 13 -15.94 7.41 4.40
CA ARG A 13 -14.90 7.03 5.35
C ARG A 13 -14.10 8.29 5.68
N THR A 14 -14.38 8.87 6.83
CA THR A 14 -13.53 9.86 7.47
C THR A 14 -12.27 9.13 7.95
N ASP A 15 -11.12 9.50 7.42
CA ASP A 15 -9.76 9.16 7.91
C ASP A 15 -9.61 7.77 8.54
N GLU A 16 -9.57 6.71 7.72
CA GLU A 16 -9.13 5.40 8.20
C GLU A 16 -7.60 5.34 8.20
N SER A 17 -7.01 5.50 9.37
CA SER A 17 -5.62 5.12 9.66
C SER A 17 -5.44 3.62 9.44
N PHE A 18 -4.28 3.22 8.92
CA PHE A 18 -3.93 1.81 8.75
C PHE A 18 -3.73 1.12 10.10
N ARG A 19 -4.03 -0.17 10.16
CA ARG A 19 -3.68 -1.04 11.29
C ARG A 19 -2.30 -1.64 11.06
N LEU A 20 -1.50 -1.73 12.12
CA LEU A 20 -0.23 -2.44 12.07
C LEU A 20 -0.45 -3.95 12.28
N ALA A 21 0.15 -4.75 11.40
CA ALA A 21 0.23 -6.20 11.55
C ALA A 21 1.69 -6.67 11.57
N ALA A 22 1.88 -7.88 12.12
CA ALA A 22 3.17 -8.55 12.19
C ALA A 22 2.99 -10.06 11.91
N ASP A 23 2.29 -10.38 10.82
CA ASP A 23 2.07 -11.75 10.36
C ASP A 23 3.06 -12.08 9.22
N ARG A 24 3.93 -13.07 9.44
CA ARG A 24 4.96 -13.42 8.44
C ARG A 24 4.38 -14.14 7.23
N ASP A 25 3.27 -14.86 7.41
CA ASP A 25 2.65 -15.72 6.41
C ASP A 25 1.59 -14.95 5.59
N GLU A 26 1.22 -13.75 6.01
CA GLU A 26 0.33 -12.88 5.24
C GLU A 26 0.99 -12.42 3.94
N ILE A 27 0.22 -12.48 2.85
CA ILE A 27 0.67 -12.03 1.53
C ILE A 27 0.63 -10.50 1.50
N ALA A 28 1.80 -9.86 1.60
CA ALA A 28 1.93 -8.42 1.50
C ALA A 28 1.84 -7.92 0.05
N HIS A 29 1.16 -6.80 -0.11
CA HIS A 29 1.08 -6.06 -1.36
C HIS A 29 2.07 -4.90 -1.37
N LEU A 30 2.73 -4.67 -2.51
CA LEU A 30 3.69 -3.58 -2.65
C LEU A 30 3.00 -2.28 -3.08
N VAL A 31 3.42 -1.18 -2.48
CA VAL A 31 3.00 0.20 -2.79
C VAL A 31 4.23 1.04 -3.15
N CYS A 32 4.08 2.17 -3.84
CA CYS A 32 5.20 3.09 -4.02
C CYS A 32 5.44 3.85 -2.71
N CYS A 33 6.69 3.81 -2.23
CA CYS A 33 7.20 4.58 -1.10
C CYS A 33 6.85 6.08 -1.14
N ARG A 34 6.68 6.64 -2.35
CA ARG A 34 6.37 8.06 -2.62
C ARG A 34 4.89 8.35 -2.90
N ASP A 35 4.06 7.32 -3.08
CA ASP A 35 2.62 7.53 -3.30
C ASP A 35 1.97 8.12 -2.05
N ILE A 36 1.00 9.04 -2.17
CA ILE A 36 0.45 9.82 -1.07
C ILE A 36 -0.42 8.99 -0.12
N SER A 37 -1.12 7.96 -0.61
CA SER A 37 -2.14 7.29 0.20
C SER A 37 -1.88 5.82 0.51
N TRP A 38 -0.90 5.18 -0.14
CA TRP A 38 -0.60 3.73 -0.02
C TRP A 38 -1.82 2.80 -0.15
N ARG A 39 -2.96 3.31 -0.62
CA ARG A 39 -4.23 2.58 -0.66
C ARG A 39 -4.36 1.68 -1.88
N THR A 40 -3.51 1.88 -2.88
CA THR A 40 -3.53 1.11 -4.12
C THR A 40 -2.17 0.46 -4.31
N ALA A 41 -2.16 -0.86 -4.25
CA ALA A 41 -0.99 -1.66 -4.56
C ALA A 41 -0.65 -1.63 -6.05
N PHE A 42 0.59 -2.00 -6.40
CA PHE A 42 1.02 -2.08 -7.80
C PHE A 42 0.20 -3.07 -8.65
N CYS A 43 -0.35 -4.12 -8.05
CA CYS A 43 -1.24 -5.05 -8.75
C CYS A 43 -2.68 -4.52 -8.93
N GLY A 44 -2.98 -3.29 -8.48
CA GLY A 44 -4.32 -2.71 -8.50
C GLY A 44 -5.24 -3.14 -7.36
N ALA A 45 -4.76 -3.96 -6.41
CA ALA A 45 -5.51 -4.24 -5.20
C ALA A 45 -5.64 -2.95 -4.36
N GLY A 46 -6.86 -2.63 -3.95
CA GLY A 46 -7.17 -1.47 -3.11
C GLY A 46 -7.80 -1.87 -1.79
N ASP A 47 -8.17 -0.86 -0.99
CA ASP A 47 -8.93 -1.02 0.26
C ASP A 47 -8.27 -1.90 1.33
N GLN A 48 -6.95 -2.08 1.25
CA GLN A 48 -6.19 -2.67 2.34
C GLN A 48 -6.08 -1.65 3.47
N ASP A 49 -6.45 -2.05 4.69
CA ASP A 49 -6.39 -1.23 5.88
C ASP A 49 -5.28 -1.69 6.84
N VAL A 50 -4.32 -2.46 6.34
CA VAL A 50 -3.23 -3.06 7.13
C VAL A 50 -1.87 -2.74 6.50
N ILE A 51 -0.92 -2.30 7.33
CA ILE A 51 0.51 -2.27 7.02
C ILE A 51 1.18 -3.40 7.80
N ASN A 52 1.73 -4.38 7.09
CA ASN A 52 2.41 -5.51 7.69
C ASN A 52 3.94 -5.35 7.58
N MET A 53 4.57 -5.16 8.74
CA MET A 53 6.02 -4.92 8.86
C MET A 53 6.85 -6.21 8.92
N ALA A 54 6.20 -7.37 9.02
CA ALA A 54 6.87 -8.67 9.19
C ALA A 54 6.63 -9.63 8.03
N ALA A 55 5.94 -9.21 6.97
CA ALA A 55 5.58 -10.09 5.87
C ALA A 55 6.80 -10.67 5.15
N GLU A 56 6.82 -11.98 4.97
CA GLU A 56 7.87 -12.68 4.20
C GLU A 56 7.36 -13.13 2.83
N VAL A 57 6.05 -13.07 2.61
CA VAL A 57 5.39 -13.45 1.36
C VAL A 57 4.91 -12.19 0.66
N ILE A 58 5.40 -11.94 -0.56
CA ILE A 58 5.02 -10.79 -1.38
C ILE A 58 4.11 -11.26 -2.52
N CYS A 59 3.03 -10.51 -2.78
CA CYS A 59 2.12 -10.73 -3.89
C CYS A 59 2.87 -10.83 -5.23
N THR A 60 2.78 -11.97 -5.91
CA THR A 60 3.45 -12.21 -7.20
C THR A 60 3.07 -11.19 -8.26
N MET A 61 1.78 -10.79 -8.33
CA MET A 61 1.32 -9.79 -9.29
C MET A 61 1.93 -8.40 -9.03
N CYS A 62 2.18 -8.03 -7.77
CA CYS A 62 2.88 -6.78 -7.47
C CYS A 62 4.31 -6.82 -7.99
N LEU A 63 5.00 -7.94 -7.81
CA LEU A 63 6.37 -8.10 -8.31
C LEU A 63 6.45 -8.05 -9.84
N GLU A 64 5.49 -8.66 -10.54
CA GLU A 64 5.40 -8.61 -12.00
C GLU A 64 5.10 -7.20 -12.50
N ALA A 65 4.17 -6.48 -11.83
CA ALA A 65 3.86 -5.09 -12.16
C ALA A 65 5.09 -4.20 -12.00
N VAL A 66 5.82 -4.34 -10.90
CA VAL A 66 7.05 -3.57 -10.66
C VAL A 66 8.13 -3.87 -11.70
N GLU A 67 8.36 -5.14 -12.02
CA GLU A 67 9.32 -5.55 -13.06
C GLU A 67 8.95 -4.99 -14.44
N ALA A 68 7.67 -4.92 -14.77
CA ALA A 68 7.20 -4.32 -16.02
C ALA A 68 7.42 -2.79 -16.07
N MET A 69 7.31 -2.09 -14.93
CA MET A 69 7.56 -0.65 -14.84
C MET A 69 9.06 -0.32 -14.81
N SER A 70 9.85 -1.14 -14.12
CA SER A 70 11.29 -0.96 -13.94
C SER A 70 11.99 -2.32 -14.11
N PRO A 71 12.38 -2.68 -15.34
CA PRO A 71 13.07 -3.93 -15.60
C PRO A 71 14.40 -4.00 -14.83
N GLY A 72 14.63 -5.12 -14.15
CA GLY A 72 15.76 -5.29 -13.26
C GLY A 72 15.61 -4.61 -11.90
N TRP A 73 14.40 -4.17 -11.52
CA TRP A 73 14.17 -3.56 -10.19
C TRP A 73 14.61 -4.48 -9.03
N ARG A 74 14.52 -5.80 -9.21
CA ARG A 74 14.98 -6.76 -8.20
C ARG A 74 16.51 -6.79 -8.04
N THR A 75 17.27 -6.28 -9.02
CA THR A 75 18.73 -6.26 -9.00
C THR A 75 19.30 -4.88 -8.69
N THR A 76 18.48 -3.83 -8.79
CA THR A 76 18.78 -2.52 -8.21
C THR A 76 18.53 -2.56 -6.70
N SER A 77 19.21 -1.68 -5.95
CA SER A 77 19.19 -1.65 -4.48
C SER A 77 17.82 -1.33 -3.85
N GLY A 78 16.72 -1.38 -4.60
CA GLY A 78 15.37 -1.04 -4.12
C GLY A 78 15.18 0.43 -3.74
N THR A 79 16.14 1.30 -4.06
CA THR A 79 16.18 2.69 -3.58
C THR A 79 15.46 3.69 -4.49
N THR A 80 14.93 3.26 -5.64
CA THR A 80 14.18 4.12 -6.57
C THR A 80 12.75 3.64 -6.74
N CYS A 81 11.78 4.56 -6.72
CA CYS A 81 10.39 4.20 -6.96
C CYS A 81 10.21 3.81 -8.44
N PRO A 82 9.61 2.65 -8.73
CA PRO A 82 9.39 2.19 -10.10
C PRO A 82 8.39 3.06 -10.88
N VAL A 83 7.63 3.93 -10.21
CA VAL A 83 6.62 4.81 -10.83
C VAL A 83 7.27 6.04 -11.49
N ASP A 84 8.21 6.69 -10.79
CA ASP A 84 8.78 7.98 -11.20
C ASP A 84 10.31 7.97 -11.35
N GLY A 85 10.97 6.85 -11.02
CA GLY A 85 12.42 6.69 -11.07
C GLY A 85 13.19 7.53 -10.05
N CYS A 86 12.50 8.26 -9.17
CA CYS A 86 13.11 9.08 -8.14
C CYS A 86 13.49 8.24 -6.93
N ALA A 87 14.45 8.72 -6.13
CA ALA A 87 14.83 8.06 -4.89
C ALA A 87 13.62 7.94 -3.94
N CYS A 88 13.43 6.73 -3.40
CA CYS A 88 12.55 6.53 -2.26
C CYS A 88 13.08 7.29 -1.05
N PRO A 89 12.19 7.69 -0.13
CA PRO A 89 12.58 8.11 1.21
C PRO A 89 13.46 7.04 1.88
N ASP A 90 14.33 7.46 2.80
CA ASP A 90 15.13 6.52 3.57
C ASP A 90 14.28 5.72 4.58
N GLU A 91 14.87 4.69 5.19
CA GLU A 91 14.16 3.81 6.14
C GLU A 91 13.53 4.59 7.30
N HIS A 92 14.22 5.60 7.83
CA HIS A 92 13.71 6.41 8.93
C HIS A 92 12.51 7.26 8.49
N GLU A 93 12.54 7.84 7.29
CA GLU A 93 11.43 8.59 6.73
C GLU A 93 10.21 7.70 6.47
N ILE A 94 10.43 6.45 6.03
CA ILE A 94 9.38 5.44 5.86
C ILE A 94 8.78 5.05 7.21
N ASP A 95 9.59 4.81 8.24
CA ASP A 95 9.11 4.49 9.59
C ASP A 95 8.25 5.62 10.17
N LEU A 96 8.72 6.86 10.07
CA LEU A 96 7.95 8.04 10.50
C LEU A 96 6.64 8.17 9.73
N ARG A 97 6.64 7.77 8.46
CA ARG A 97 5.43 7.78 7.66
C ARG A 97 4.46 6.70 8.10
N ILE A 98 4.93 5.48 8.30
CA ILE A 98 4.11 4.38 8.83
C ILE A 98 3.45 4.82 10.13
N ALA A 99 4.22 5.38 11.07
CA ALA A 99 3.69 5.90 12.33
C ALA A 99 2.54 6.91 12.11
N ARG A 100 2.71 7.89 11.21
CA ARG A 100 1.64 8.88 10.90
C ARG A 100 0.40 8.24 10.29
N GLU A 101 0.58 7.24 9.43
CA GLU A 101 -0.51 6.56 8.72
C GLU A 101 -1.24 5.56 9.63
N THR A 102 -0.62 5.13 10.74
CA THR A 102 -1.18 4.13 11.68
C THR A 102 -1.60 4.69 13.02
N ASP A 103 -1.11 5.87 13.40
CA ASP A 103 -1.57 6.58 14.58
C ASP A 103 -3.01 7.05 14.32
N ALA A 104 -3.96 6.36 14.95
CA ALA A 104 -5.33 6.85 15.05
C ALA A 104 -5.33 8.11 15.93
N GLY A 105 -5.81 9.23 15.38
CA GLY A 105 -6.12 10.42 16.17
C GLY A 105 -7.23 10.16 17.17
#